data_AF-W9X702-F1
#
_entry.id   AF-W9X702-F1
#
_cell.length_a   1.000
_cell.length_b   1.000
_cell.length_c   1.000
_cell.angle_alpha   90.00
_cell.angle_beta   90.00
_cell.angle_gamma   90.00
#
_symmetry.space_group_name_H-M   'P 1'
#
loop_
_entity.id
_entity.type
_entity.pdbx_description
1 polymer ?
#
loop_
_entity_poly.entity_id
_entity_poly.type
_entity_poly.pdbx_seq_one_letter_code
_entity_poly.pdbx_strand_id
1 'polypeptide(L)'
;MVETLMPPNECHGQSPLLFWTIVAVGSRKYSENPTLIILLGPKVSNLAKLALFAQEPVLLTIQAFLLLCSWPMPFEALSNDITPILAGAVLQLATTIGLHVSGVGQEFARTRVSQDLTYRVARGKLWTACVVVSQRIITVNGTPPLVIPDTYGDNSEELSPFVTPSFQFQKKVSEFLSMTILYIQNHALYKPADELPSALDPIIRSAVDRLVELESDSPEPMDRFYALSAQLHLLSFHLFKHRSAIEDATLLVMYELACRTIELAIRLDSELSMAEYGPIYITKFLHSAVITILRLGRAGIAQQPNLERGQRAYFAVINYHKRHAVRPDDAFARFSIILAQLWTSTKIFQYSNGLVDSLRVRSKARLGMSMVYDCFWWWRQEYGGQSNVYGDNHVDQTANANLDHFTPGLDNDQLDLVNLNLTPIPDLQWPVFDKFFIENWPSLDLDISIPKQ
;
A
#
# COMPACT_ATOMS: atom_id res chain seq x y z
N MET A 1 -27.31 -1.67 -22.10
CA MET A 1 -28.22 -2.40 -21.19
C MET A 1 -28.27 -1.61 -19.90
N VAL A 2 -29.47 -1.25 -19.42
CA VAL A 2 -29.64 -0.69 -18.08
C VAL A 2 -29.35 -1.83 -17.11
N GLU A 3 -28.25 -1.75 -16.35
CA GLU A 3 -27.96 -2.69 -15.28
C GLU A 3 -29.09 -2.59 -14.24
N THR A 4 -29.98 -3.58 -14.22
CA THR A 4 -30.95 -3.70 -13.13
C THR A 4 -30.20 -4.11 -11.87
N LEU A 5 -30.06 -3.17 -10.94
CA LEU A 5 -29.41 -3.39 -9.65
C LEU A 5 -30.20 -4.44 -8.84
N MET A 6 -29.48 -5.38 -8.23
CA MET A 6 -30.06 -6.38 -7.33
C MET A 6 -30.69 -5.67 -6.10
N PRO A 7 -31.96 -5.96 -5.76
CA PRO A 7 -32.60 -5.42 -4.56
C PRO A 7 -31.86 -5.79 -3.26
N PRO A 8 -31.85 -4.91 -2.23
CA PRO A 8 -31.11 -5.16 -0.98
C PRO A 8 -31.47 -6.47 -0.27
N ASN A 9 -32.77 -6.81 -0.21
CA ASN A 9 -33.23 -8.05 0.43
C ASN A 9 -32.81 -9.31 -0.33
N GLU A 10 -32.74 -9.21 -1.66
CA GLU A 10 -32.25 -10.31 -2.50
C GLU A 10 -30.75 -10.51 -2.30
N CYS A 11 -29.97 -9.42 -2.24
CA CYS A 11 -28.55 -9.46 -1.90
C CYS A 11 -28.31 -10.11 -0.53
N HIS A 12 -29.07 -9.71 0.50
CA HIS A 12 -28.98 -10.32 1.83
C HIS A 12 -29.34 -11.81 1.81
N GLY A 13 -30.37 -12.20 1.06
CA GLY A 13 -30.78 -13.60 0.91
C GLY A 13 -29.72 -14.47 0.22
N GLN A 14 -29.00 -13.93 -0.76
CA GLN A 14 -27.92 -14.65 -1.46
C GLN A 14 -26.62 -14.65 -0.68
N SER A 15 -26.21 -13.52 -0.11
CA SER A 15 -24.98 -13.41 0.68
C SER A 15 -25.13 -12.36 1.79
N PRO A 16 -25.39 -12.80 3.03
CA PRO A 16 -25.39 -11.91 4.19
C PRO A 16 -24.07 -11.14 4.34
N LEU A 17 -22.93 -11.79 4.05
CA LEU A 17 -21.63 -11.14 4.10
C LEU A 17 -21.53 -9.97 3.11
N LEU A 18 -21.89 -10.17 1.84
CA LEU A 18 -21.79 -9.12 0.84
C LEU A 18 -22.71 -7.95 1.19
N PHE A 19 -23.96 -8.25 1.54
CA PHE A 19 -24.92 -7.24 1.96
C PHE A 19 -24.40 -6.40 3.13
N TRP A 20 -24.00 -7.05 4.23
CA TRP A 20 -23.54 -6.32 5.42
C TRP A 20 -22.21 -5.60 5.19
N THR A 21 -21.35 -6.11 4.31
CA THR A 21 -20.15 -5.40 3.86
C THR A 21 -20.51 -4.10 3.15
N ILE A 22 -21.46 -4.13 2.20
CA ILE A 22 -21.91 -2.93 1.48
C ILE A 22 -22.48 -1.90 2.46
N VAL A 23 -23.36 -2.33 3.37
CA VAL A 23 -23.95 -1.44 4.39
C VAL A 23 -22.88 -0.85 5.30
N ALA A 24 -21.94 -1.68 5.78
CA ALA A 24 -20.86 -1.21 6.64
C ALA A 24 -19.95 -0.20 5.92
N VAL A 25 -19.53 -0.48 4.69
CA VAL A 25 -18.73 0.45 3.88
C VAL A 25 -19.45 1.78 3.69
N GLY A 26 -20.74 1.76 3.33
CA GLY A 26 -21.56 2.98 3.20
C GLY A 26 -21.74 3.73 4.52
N SER A 27 -21.73 3.04 5.66
CA SER A 27 -21.89 3.65 6.99
C SER A 27 -20.65 4.36 7.52
N ARG A 28 -19.46 4.18 6.90
CA ARG A 28 -18.17 4.72 7.39
C ARG A 28 -18.19 6.24 7.63
N LYS A 29 -19.00 6.98 6.87
CA LYS A 29 -19.13 8.44 6.95
C LYS A 29 -20.58 8.89 7.07
N TYR A 30 -21.46 8.01 7.54
CA TYR A 30 -22.88 8.32 7.66
C TYR A 30 -23.13 9.22 8.88
N SER A 31 -23.43 10.49 8.61
CA SER A 31 -23.54 11.54 9.62
C SER A 31 -24.79 11.44 10.51
N GLU A 32 -25.89 10.87 10.01
CA GLU A 32 -27.13 10.71 10.80
C GLU A 32 -26.99 9.63 11.88
N ASN A 33 -26.09 8.65 11.69
CA ASN A 33 -25.74 7.68 12.73
C ASN A 33 -24.24 7.30 12.67
N PRO A 34 -23.36 8.11 13.29
CA PRO A 34 -21.92 7.88 13.28
C PRO A 34 -21.49 6.63 14.07
N THR A 35 -22.37 6.07 14.90
CA THR A 35 -22.08 4.85 15.68
C THR A 35 -22.30 3.56 14.90
N LEU A 36 -22.94 3.63 13.73
CA LEU A 36 -23.35 2.46 12.96
C LEU A 36 -22.15 1.60 12.52
N ILE A 37 -21.07 2.22 12.04
CA ILE A 37 -19.86 1.50 11.65
C ILE A 37 -19.18 0.80 12.83
N ILE A 38 -19.26 1.37 14.02
CA ILE A 38 -18.71 0.78 15.25
C ILE A 38 -19.48 -0.49 15.61
N LEU A 39 -20.81 -0.48 15.42
CA LEU A 39 -21.67 -1.64 15.65
C LEU A 39 -21.50 -2.73 14.57
N LEU A 40 -21.40 -2.33 13.31
CA LEU A 40 -21.34 -3.25 12.17
C LEU A 40 -19.95 -3.87 11.98
N GLY A 41 -18.88 -3.11 12.22
CA GLY A 41 -17.50 -3.53 11.91
C GLY A 41 -17.11 -4.89 12.51
N PRO A 42 -17.27 -5.11 13.82
CA PRO A 42 -16.96 -6.41 14.43
C PRO A 42 -17.82 -7.56 13.88
N LYS A 43 -19.09 -7.30 13.54
CA LYS A 43 -20.02 -8.30 13.00
C LYS A 43 -19.64 -8.69 11.58
N VAL A 44 -19.33 -7.72 10.73
CA VAL A 44 -18.85 -7.96 9.36
C VAL A 44 -17.51 -8.69 9.36
N SER A 45 -16.57 -8.29 10.22
CA SER A 45 -15.31 -9.01 10.39
C SER A 45 -15.50 -10.46 10.82
N ASN A 46 -16.49 -10.73 11.68
CA ASN A 46 -16.83 -12.11 12.05
C ASN A 46 -17.47 -12.89 10.89
N LEU A 47 -18.39 -12.28 10.15
CA LEU A 47 -18.97 -12.89 8.94
C LEU A 47 -17.89 -13.21 7.91
N ALA A 48 -16.90 -12.34 7.72
CA ALA A 48 -15.79 -12.56 6.80
C ALA A 48 -14.94 -13.77 7.22
N LYS A 49 -14.64 -13.91 8.52
CA LYS A 49 -13.93 -15.09 9.05
C LYS A 49 -14.68 -16.39 8.79
N LEU A 50 -16.00 -16.41 9.00
CA LEU A 50 -16.82 -17.59 8.76
C LEU A 50 -16.91 -17.93 7.26
N ALA A 51 -17.11 -16.92 6.42
CA ALA A 51 -17.23 -17.09 4.98
C ALA A 51 -15.94 -17.59 4.32
N LEU A 52 -14.78 -17.22 4.86
CA LEU A 52 -13.48 -17.68 4.37
C LEU A 52 -13.38 -19.21 4.34
N PHE A 53 -13.91 -19.88 5.38
CA PHE A 53 -13.90 -21.34 5.47
C PHE A 53 -15.14 -22.00 4.86
N ALA A 54 -16.29 -21.31 4.86
CA ALA A 54 -17.51 -21.84 4.25
C ALA A 54 -17.40 -21.97 2.72
N GLN A 55 -16.67 -21.06 2.07
CA GLN A 55 -16.43 -21.04 0.62
C GLN A 55 -17.70 -21.00 -0.27
N GLU A 56 -18.90 -20.83 0.29
CA GLU A 56 -20.16 -20.72 -0.47
C GLU A 56 -21.03 -19.57 0.07
N PRO A 57 -21.62 -18.71 -0.80
CA PRO A 57 -21.42 -18.62 -2.25
C PRO A 57 -20.12 -17.87 -2.61
N VAL A 58 -19.15 -18.59 -3.18
CA VAL A 58 -17.77 -18.12 -3.38
C VAL A 58 -17.65 -16.79 -4.14
N LEU A 59 -18.43 -16.58 -5.22
CA LEU A 59 -18.32 -15.37 -6.05
C LEU A 59 -18.72 -14.10 -5.27
N LEU A 60 -19.80 -14.18 -4.48
CA LEU A 60 -20.26 -13.07 -3.64
C LEU A 60 -19.32 -12.86 -2.45
N THR A 61 -18.73 -13.93 -1.91
CA THR A 61 -17.68 -13.84 -0.88
C THR A 61 -16.44 -13.11 -1.42
N ILE A 62 -15.99 -13.43 -2.64
CA ILE A 62 -14.88 -12.71 -3.29
C ILE A 62 -15.20 -11.23 -3.46
N GLN A 63 -16.41 -10.89 -3.94
CA GLN A 63 -16.85 -9.48 -4.05
C GLN A 63 -16.82 -8.76 -2.70
N ALA A 64 -17.30 -9.42 -1.63
CA ALA A 64 -17.27 -8.83 -0.29
C ALA A 64 -15.83 -8.63 0.20
N PHE A 65 -14.93 -9.58 -0.03
CA PHE A 65 -13.52 -9.44 0.35
C PHE A 65 -12.80 -8.34 -0.45
N LEU A 66 -13.12 -8.17 -1.73
CA LEU A 66 -12.63 -7.04 -2.53
C LEU A 66 -13.04 -5.68 -1.96
N LEU A 67 -14.30 -5.58 -1.51
CA LEU A 67 -14.79 -4.39 -0.80
C LEU A 67 -14.04 -4.19 0.52
N LEU A 68 -13.82 -5.24 1.32
CA LEU A 68 -13.07 -5.15 2.58
C LEU A 68 -11.58 -4.85 2.39
N CYS A 69 -10.97 -5.28 1.28
CA CYS A 69 -9.62 -4.88 0.90
C CYS A 69 -9.55 -3.38 0.58
N SER A 70 -10.55 -2.86 -0.13
CA SER A 70 -10.58 -1.46 -0.57
C SER A 70 -11.04 -0.50 0.54
N TRP A 71 -12.00 -0.92 1.36
CA TRP A 71 -12.62 -0.16 2.45
C TRP A 71 -12.69 -1.04 3.72
N PRO A 72 -11.54 -1.29 4.38
CA PRO A 72 -11.52 -2.12 5.58
C PRO A 72 -12.30 -1.50 6.73
N MET A 73 -12.74 -2.36 7.65
CA MET A 73 -13.31 -1.90 8.91
C MET A 73 -12.25 -1.13 9.71
N PRO A 74 -12.62 -0.09 10.48
CA PRO A 74 -11.66 0.71 11.23
C PRO A 74 -10.81 -0.17 12.14
N PHE A 75 -9.51 0.04 12.11
CA PHE A 75 -8.54 -0.70 12.91
C PHE A 75 -7.56 0.27 13.58
N GLU A 76 -7.13 -0.09 14.79
CA GLU A 76 -6.28 0.77 15.62
C GLU A 76 -4.80 0.63 15.31
N ALA A 77 -4.35 -0.61 15.10
CA ALA A 77 -2.95 -0.93 14.85
C ALA A 77 -2.76 -1.62 13.50
N LEU A 78 -1.59 -1.47 12.88
CA LEU A 78 -1.28 -2.14 11.61
C LEU A 78 -1.29 -3.67 11.74
N SER A 79 -1.06 -4.21 12.94
CA SER A 79 -1.24 -5.64 13.22
C SER A 79 -2.68 -6.13 13.08
N ASN A 80 -3.65 -5.22 13.21
CA ASN A 80 -5.07 -5.52 13.04
C ASN A 80 -5.54 -5.30 11.59
N ASP A 81 -4.68 -4.81 10.70
CA ASP A 81 -4.99 -4.65 9.29
C ASP A 81 -5.05 -6.02 8.59
N ILE A 82 -6.27 -6.48 8.31
CA ILE A 82 -6.52 -7.77 7.65
C ILE A 82 -6.38 -7.70 6.13
N THR A 83 -6.20 -6.51 5.54
CA THR A 83 -6.24 -6.35 4.08
C THR A 83 -5.19 -7.18 3.32
N PRO A 84 -3.92 -7.34 3.77
CA PRO A 84 -2.96 -8.19 3.05
C PRO A 84 -3.36 -9.67 3.05
N ILE A 85 -3.95 -10.13 4.16
CA ILE A 85 -4.42 -11.51 4.32
C ILE A 85 -5.61 -11.74 3.37
N LEU A 86 -6.57 -10.81 3.36
CA LEU A 86 -7.72 -10.88 2.46
C LEU A 86 -7.31 -10.80 0.99
N ALA A 87 -6.30 -10.00 0.63
CA ALA A 87 -5.77 -9.94 -0.74
C ALA A 87 -5.24 -11.32 -1.20
N GLY A 88 -4.48 -12.01 -0.35
CA GLY A 88 -4.05 -13.38 -0.62
C GLY A 88 -5.23 -14.37 -0.73
N ALA A 89 -6.19 -14.28 0.19
CA ALA A 89 -7.37 -15.13 0.19
C ALA A 89 -8.25 -14.93 -1.06
N VAL A 90 -8.44 -13.69 -1.50
CA VAL A 90 -9.19 -13.33 -2.71
C VAL A 90 -8.57 -14.00 -3.94
N LEU A 91 -7.26 -13.85 -4.12
CA LEU A 91 -6.55 -14.48 -5.24
C LEU A 91 -6.65 -16.00 -5.18
N GLN A 92 -6.45 -16.59 -4.00
CA GLN A 92 -6.52 -18.04 -3.84
C GLN A 92 -7.93 -18.59 -4.12
N LEU A 93 -8.98 -17.98 -3.56
CA LEU A 93 -10.37 -18.38 -3.79
C LEU A 93 -10.73 -18.24 -5.28
N ALA A 94 -10.33 -17.12 -5.91
CA ALA A 94 -10.56 -16.87 -7.32
C ALA A 94 -9.90 -17.93 -8.21
N THR A 95 -8.66 -18.32 -7.90
CA THR A 95 -7.94 -19.36 -8.64
C THR A 95 -8.56 -20.73 -8.45
N THR A 96 -8.95 -21.10 -7.22
CA THR A 96 -9.59 -22.39 -6.91
C THR A 96 -10.89 -22.63 -7.68
N ILE A 97 -11.62 -21.56 -8.05
CA ILE A 97 -12.86 -21.65 -8.84
C ILE A 97 -12.64 -21.32 -10.34
N GLY A 98 -11.39 -21.22 -10.78
CA GLY A 98 -11.02 -21.03 -12.17
C GLY A 98 -11.32 -19.63 -12.72
N LEU A 99 -11.31 -18.57 -11.90
CA LEU A 99 -11.53 -17.21 -12.42
C LEU A 99 -10.38 -16.72 -13.32
N HIS A 100 -9.16 -17.21 -13.11
CA HIS A 100 -7.95 -16.92 -13.89
C HIS A 100 -7.93 -17.55 -15.30
N VAL A 101 -8.87 -18.44 -15.61
CA VAL A 101 -8.97 -19.10 -16.93
C VAL A 101 -10.16 -18.52 -17.68
N SER A 102 -9.90 -17.85 -18.80
CA SER A 102 -10.90 -17.51 -19.81
C SER A 102 -11.41 -18.79 -20.50
N GLY A 103 -12.73 -18.93 -20.61
CA GLY A 103 -13.36 -20.06 -21.30
C GLY A 103 -13.48 -21.33 -20.46
N VAL A 104 -12.59 -22.31 -20.68
CA VAL A 104 -12.64 -23.69 -20.16
C VAL A 104 -12.33 -23.72 -18.64
N GLY A 105 -13.24 -23.16 -17.86
CA GLY A 105 -13.23 -23.20 -16.39
C GLY A 105 -14.08 -24.35 -15.83
N GLN A 106 -14.50 -25.30 -16.66
CA GLN A 106 -15.44 -26.36 -16.27
C GLN A 106 -14.82 -27.32 -15.25
N GLU A 107 -13.52 -27.55 -15.35
CA GLU A 107 -12.70 -28.38 -14.47
C GLU A 107 -12.69 -27.84 -13.02
N PHE A 108 -12.98 -26.56 -12.84
CA PHE A 108 -13.06 -25.89 -11.55
C PHE A 108 -14.49 -25.83 -10.98
N ALA A 109 -15.48 -26.40 -11.67
CA ALA A 109 -16.88 -26.35 -11.26
C ALA A 109 -17.53 -27.74 -11.31
N ARG A 110 -18.28 -28.08 -10.25
CA ARG A 110 -19.05 -29.35 -10.19
C ARG A 110 -20.26 -29.36 -11.13
N THR A 111 -20.78 -28.17 -11.46
CA THR A 111 -21.93 -27.98 -12.35
C THR A 111 -21.49 -27.35 -13.65
N ARG A 112 -22.29 -27.52 -14.71
CA ARG A 112 -22.00 -26.94 -16.01
C ARG A 112 -21.86 -25.42 -15.90
N VAL A 113 -20.71 -24.89 -16.27
CA VAL A 113 -20.45 -23.45 -16.30
C VAL A 113 -21.19 -22.86 -17.49
N SER A 114 -21.91 -21.76 -17.25
CA SER A 114 -22.61 -21.04 -18.32
C SER A 114 -21.62 -20.58 -19.38
N GLN A 115 -21.94 -20.86 -20.65
CA GLN A 115 -21.18 -20.39 -21.81
C GLN A 115 -21.67 -19.03 -22.31
N ASP A 116 -22.65 -18.43 -21.61
CA ASP A 116 -23.17 -17.11 -21.94
C ASP A 116 -22.06 -16.04 -21.87
N LEU A 117 -22.01 -15.17 -22.87
CA LEU A 117 -20.99 -14.13 -22.99
C LEU A 117 -21.02 -13.18 -21.79
N THR A 118 -22.21 -12.80 -21.31
CA THR A 118 -22.36 -11.89 -20.16
C THR A 118 -21.75 -12.51 -18.90
N TYR A 119 -21.99 -13.80 -18.68
CA TYR A 119 -21.42 -14.53 -17.55
C TYR A 119 -19.88 -14.66 -17.65
N ARG A 120 -19.35 -14.99 -18.83
CA ARG A 120 -17.88 -15.05 -19.07
C ARG A 120 -17.21 -13.69 -18.83
N VAL A 121 -17.82 -12.62 -19.33
CA VAL A 121 -17.37 -11.24 -19.11
C VAL A 121 -17.40 -10.88 -17.63
N ALA A 122 -18.47 -11.22 -16.91
CA ALA A 122 -18.56 -10.95 -15.48
C ALA A 122 -17.46 -11.67 -14.68
N ARG A 123 -17.13 -12.93 -15.05
CA ARG A 123 -16.01 -13.67 -14.45
C ARG A 123 -14.67 -12.99 -14.70
N GLY A 124 -14.39 -12.59 -15.94
CA GLY A 124 -13.15 -11.90 -16.27
C GLY A 124 -13.04 -10.54 -15.58
N LYS A 125 -14.13 -9.76 -15.50
CA LYS A 125 -14.17 -8.51 -14.72
C LYS A 125 -13.84 -8.74 -13.24
N LEU A 126 -14.44 -9.77 -12.64
CA LEU A 126 -14.17 -10.11 -11.25
C LEU A 126 -12.71 -10.55 -11.06
N TRP A 127 -12.16 -11.37 -11.97
CA TRP A 127 -10.74 -11.73 -11.96
C TRP A 127 -9.83 -10.50 -12.02
N THR A 128 -10.07 -9.59 -12.96
CA THR A 128 -9.28 -8.36 -13.08
C THR A 128 -9.35 -7.53 -11.78
N ALA A 129 -10.52 -7.44 -11.14
CA ALA A 129 -10.65 -6.78 -9.84
C ALA A 129 -9.86 -7.51 -8.73
N CYS A 130 -9.89 -8.85 -8.69
CA CYS A 130 -9.05 -9.67 -7.81
C CYS A 130 -7.57 -9.32 -7.96
N VAL A 131 -7.06 -9.29 -9.19
CA VAL A 131 -5.66 -8.99 -9.48
C VAL A 131 -5.30 -7.56 -9.05
N VAL A 132 -6.03 -6.56 -9.55
CA VAL A 132 -5.71 -5.14 -9.32
C VAL A 132 -5.76 -4.76 -7.85
N VAL A 133 -6.84 -5.10 -7.16
CA VAL A 133 -7.01 -4.74 -5.74
C VAL A 133 -5.97 -5.46 -4.88
N SER A 134 -5.74 -6.75 -5.13
CA SER A 134 -4.80 -7.53 -4.32
C SER A 134 -3.36 -7.07 -4.52
N GLN A 135 -2.94 -6.83 -5.77
CA GLN A 135 -1.61 -6.28 -6.07
C GLN A 135 -1.40 -4.93 -5.39
N ARG A 136 -2.36 -3.99 -5.51
CA ARG A 136 -2.28 -2.68 -4.83
C ARG A 136 -2.09 -2.84 -3.33
N ILE A 137 -2.93 -3.65 -2.69
CA ILE A 137 -2.86 -3.88 -1.24
C ILE A 137 -1.51 -4.46 -0.83
N ILE A 138 -1.03 -5.46 -1.55
CA ILE A 138 0.26 -6.11 -1.27
C ILE A 138 1.42 -5.12 -1.45
N THR A 139 1.41 -4.33 -2.53
CA THR A 139 2.39 -3.27 -2.79
C THR A 139 2.42 -2.24 -1.67
N VAL A 140 1.27 -1.67 -1.28
CA VAL A 140 1.23 -0.61 -0.27
C VAL A 140 1.43 -1.09 1.17
N ASN A 141 1.42 -2.41 1.41
CA ASN A 141 1.81 -3.02 2.67
C ASN A 141 3.27 -3.51 2.68
N GLY A 142 3.98 -3.36 1.57
CA GLY A 142 5.39 -3.75 1.44
C GLY A 142 5.61 -5.25 1.54
N THR A 143 4.63 -6.06 1.13
CA THR A 143 4.76 -7.52 1.07
C THR A 143 5.08 -7.97 -0.36
N PRO A 144 5.77 -9.11 -0.56
CA PRO A 144 6.07 -9.60 -1.90
C PRO A 144 4.81 -9.79 -2.76
N PRO A 145 4.75 -9.25 -4.00
CA PRO A 145 3.63 -9.42 -4.90
C PRO A 145 3.29 -10.89 -5.19
N LEU A 146 1.99 -11.21 -5.20
CA LEU A 146 1.47 -12.47 -5.70
C LEU A 146 1.03 -12.28 -7.15
N VAL A 147 1.84 -12.79 -8.09
CA VAL A 147 1.51 -12.75 -9.52
C VAL A 147 1.07 -14.14 -9.97
N ILE A 148 -0.19 -14.24 -10.37
CA ILE A 148 -0.81 -15.49 -10.81
C ILE A 148 -0.92 -15.45 -12.34
N PRO A 149 -0.34 -16.43 -13.06
CA PRO A 149 -0.56 -16.55 -14.49
C PRO A 149 -2.04 -16.73 -14.81
N ASP A 150 -2.52 -16.02 -15.82
CA ASP A 150 -3.91 -16.11 -16.29
C ASP A 150 -3.96 -16.22 -17.82
N THR A 151 -5.14 -16.56 -18.36
CA THR A 151 -5.35 -16.65 -19.81
C THR A 151 -6.05 -15.42 -20.40
N TYR A 152 -6.24 -14.37 -19.60
CA TYR A 152 -6.77 -13.07 -20.02
C TYR A 152 -5.59 -12.17 -20.40
N GLY A 153 -5.01 -12.43 -21.58
CA GLY A 153 -3.92 -11.62 -22.11
C GLY A 153 -4.30 -10.13 -22.22
N ASP A 154 -3.29 -9.26 -22.30
CA ASP A 154 -3.43 -7.79 -22.33
C ASP A 154 -4.41 -7.27 -23.40
N ASN A 155 -4.61 -8.04 -24.48
CA ASN A 155 -5.52 -7.74 -25.59
C ASN A 155 -6.67 -8.75 -25.70
N SER A 156 -7.20 -9.26 -24.57
CA SER A 156 -8.37 -10.13 -24.61
C SER A 156 -9.52 -9.44 -25.35
N GLU A 157 -9.76 -9.82 -26.62
CA GLU A 157 -10.83 -9.28 -27.46
C GLU A 157 -12.21 -9.51 -26.82
N GLU A 158 -12.33 -10.54 -25.97
CA GLU A 158 -13.55 -10.87 -25.25
C GLU A 158 -13.84 -9.92 -24.08
N LEU A 159 -12.80 -9.45 -23.35
CA LEU A 159 -12.98 -8.54 -22.22
C LEU A 159 -12.89 -7.07 -22.60
N SER A 160 -12.11 -6.74 -23.63
CA SER A 160 -11.84 -5.38 -24.05
C SER A 160 -13.10 -4.52 -24.27
N PRO A 161 -14.20 -5.03 -24.90
CA PRO A 161 -15.42 -4.24 -25.10
C PRO A 161 -16.17 -3.91 -23.80
N PHE A 162 -15.90 -4.62 -22.71
CA PHE A 162 -16.70 -4.57 -21.49
C PHE A 162 -15.95 -3.99 -20.29
N VAL A 163 -14.62 -3.91 -20.37
CA VAL A 163 -13.77 -3.29 -19.36
C VAL A 163 -13.41 -1.88 -19.82
N THR A 164 -13.62 -0.88 -18.96
CA THR A 164 -13.31 0.51 -19.29
C THR A 164 -11.82 0.69 -19.59
N PRO A 165 -11.43 1.60 -20.50
CA PRO A 165 -10.02 1.89 -20.78
C PRO A 165 -9.21 2.20 -19.52
N SER A 166 -9.81 2.95 -18.58
CA SER A 166 -9.23 3.25 -17.28
C SER A 166 -8.91 1.97 -16.47
N PHE A 167 -9.82 1.00 -16.42
CA PHE A 167 -9.56 -0.23 -15.67
C PHE A 167 -8.51 -1.12 -16.32
N GLN A 168 -8.46 -1.18 -17.65
CA GLN A 168 -7.38 -1.88 -18.39
C GLN A 168 -6.02 -1.24 -18.12
N PHE A 169 -5.95 0.09 -18.15
CA PHE A 169 -4.75 0.85 -17.82
C PHE A 169 -4.28 0.56 -16.39
N GLN A 170 -5.20 0.62 -15.43
CA GLN A 170 -4.91 0.35 -14.03
C GLN A 170 -4.39 -1.08 -13.78
N LYS A 171 -4.92 -2.07 -14.50
CA LYS A 171 -4.40 -3.45 -14.51
C LYS A 171 -2.95 -3.47 -14.97
N LYS A 172 -2.68 -2.90 -16.15
CA LYS A 172 -1.34 -2.85 -16.75
C LYS A 172 -0.30 -2.21 -15.82
N VAL A 173 -0.63 -1.07 -15.19
CA VAL A 173 0.26 -0.42 -14.22
C VAL A 173 0.51 -1.29 -12.99
N SER A 174 -0.54 -1.91 -12.42
CA SER A 174 -0.42 -2.75 -11.21
C SER A 174 0.40 -4.01 -11.46
N GLU A 175 0.19 -4.67 -12.61
CA GLU A 175 0.92 -5.86 -13.02
C GLU A 175 2.38 -5.55 -13.30
N PHE A 176 2.65 -4.48 -14.06
CA PHE A 176 4.00 -4.02 -14.34
C PHE A 176 4.77 -3.72 -13.05
N LEU A 177 4.19 -2.92 -12.15
CA LEU A 177 4.81 -2.60 -10.87
C LEU A 177 5.09 -3.86 -10.04
N SER A 178 4.13 -4.78 -9.94
CA SER A 178 4.26 -6.03 -9.19
C SER A 178 5.39 -6.91 -9.73
N MET A 179 5.47 -7.06 -11.05
CA MET A 179 6.51 -7.84 -11.72
C MET A 179 7.89 -7.21 -11.55
N THR A 180 8.00 -5.88 -11.68
CA THR A 180 9.27 -5.17 -11.45
C THR A 180 9.73 -5.30 -10.01
N ILE A 181 8.84 -5.18 -9.02
CA ILE A 181 9.18 -5.37 -7.61
C ILE A 181 9.72 -6.77 -7.36
N LEU A 182 9.07 -7.81 -7.91
CA LEU A 182 9.53 -9.19 -7.78
C LEU A 182 10.89 -9.40 -8.44
N TYR A 183 11.11 -8.80 -9.62
CA TYR A 183 12.39 -8.86 -10.32
C TYR A 183 13.52 -8.19 -9.50
N ILE A 184 13.28 -6.99 -8.97
CA ILE A 184 14.24 -6.29 -8.09
C ILE A 184 14.57 -7.17 -6.88
N GLN A 185 13.55 -7.74 -6.22
CA GLN A 185 13.74 -8.60 -5.06
C GLN A 185 14.64 -9.80 -5.36
N ASN A 186 14.43 -10.47 -6.50
CA ASN A 186 15.13 -11.70 -6.86
C ASN A 186 16.54 -11.46 -7.42
N HIS A 187 16.80 -10.30 -8.04
CA HIS A 187 18.02 -10.08 -8.81
C HIS A 187 18.93 -8.96 -8.31
N ALA A 188 18.41 -8.00 -7.54
CA ALA A 188 19.17 -6.80 -7.14
C ALA A 188 19.17 -6.53 -5.63
N LEU A 189 18.02 -6.64 -4.95
CA LEU A 189 17.81 -6.05 -3.61
C LEU A 189 18.81 -6.51 -2.54
N TYR A 190 19.21 -7.78 -2.60
CA TYR A 190 20.10 -8.42 -1.64
C TYR A 190 21.55 -8.57 -2.12
N LYS A 191 21.91 -7.89 -3.21
CA LYS A 191 23.31 -7.77 -3.62
C LYS A 191 24.14 -7.02 -2.56
N PRO A 192 25.45 -7.31 -2.46
CA PRO A 192 26.41 -6.53 -1.66
C PRO A 192 26.30 -5.02 -1.94
N ALA A 193 26.69 -4.19 -0.97
CA ALA A 193 26.48 -2.73 -1.04
C ALA A 193 27.19 -2.06 -2.23
N ASP A 194 28.35 -2.59 -2.63
CA ASP A 194 29.16 -2.16 -3.77
C ASP A 194 28.60 -2.64 -5.12
N GLU A 195 27.95 -3.80 -5.16
CA GLU A 195 27.29 -4.32 -6.37
C GLU A 195 25.86 -3.79 -6.57
N LEU A 196 25.19 -3.37 -5.49
CA LEU A 196 23.79 -2.98 -5.48
C LEU A 196 23.47 -1.86 -6.50
N PRO A 197 24.24 -0.77 -6.62
CA PRO A 197 23.95 0.28 -7.61
C PRO A 197 23.93 -0.26 -9.04
N SER A 198 24.95 -1.04 -9.42
CA SER A 198 25.10 -1.63 -10.76
C SER A 198 23.98 -2.61 -11.09
N ALA A 199 23.47 -3.35 -10.10
CA ALA A 199 22.34 -4.27 -10.28
C ALA A 199 20.99 -3.54 -10.33
N LEU A 200 20.81 -2.51 -9.50
CA LEU A 200 19.51 -1.88 -9.26
C LEU A 200 19.19 -0.76 -10.27
N ASP A 201 20.17 0.09 -10.57
CA ASP A 201 19.94 1.33 -11.33
C ASP A 201 19.44 1.09 -12.76
N PRO A 202 19.94 0.10 -13.53
CA PRO A 202 19.40 -0.19 -14.86
C PRO A 202 17.93 -0.64 -14.81
N ILE A 203 17.56 -1.42 -13.79
CA ILE A 203 16.20 -1.93 -13.60
C ILE A 203 15.25 -0.78 -13.30
N ILE A 204 15.58 0.08 -12.32
CA ILE A 204 14.74 1.21 -11.94
C ILE A 204 14.61 2.17 -13.12
N ARG A 205 15.71 2.54 -13.78
CA ARG A 205 15.69 3.48 -14.91
C ARG A 205 14.75 3.02 -16.01
N SER A 206 14.97 1.80 -16.53
CA SER A 206 14.13 1.24 -17.58
C SER A 206 12.66 1.13 -17.18
N ALA A 207 12.38 0.76 -15.92
CA ALA A 207 11.01 0.61 -15.46
C ALA A 207 10.31 1.96 -15.24
N VAL A 208 11.01 2.97 -14.74
CA VAL A 208 10.48 4.33 -14.56
C VAL A 208 10.22 4.97 -15.92
N ASP A 209 11.14 4.85 -16.88
CA ASP A 209 10.94 5.36 -18.26
C ASP A 209 9.66 4.77 -18.86
N ARG A 210 9.46 3.46 -18.71
CA ARG A 210 8.24 2.78 -19.16
C ARG A 210 6.97 3.28 -18.45
N LEU A 211 7.04 3.57 -17.16
CA LEU A 211 5.90 4.13 -16.42
C LEU A 211 5.61 5.59 -16.79
N VAL A 212 6.61 6.36 -17.24
CA VAL A 212 6.41 7.73 -17.76
C VAL A 212 5.72 7.68 -19.12
N GLU A 213 6.09 6.72 -19.98
CA GLU A 213 5.35 6.45 -21.23
C GLU A 213 3.89 6.10 -20.91
N LEU A 214 3.66 5.16 -19.98
CA LEU A 214 2.31 4.80 -19.56
C LEU A 214 1.55 6.00 -18.93
N GLU A 215 2.18 6.83 -18.10
CA GLU A 215 1.55 8.03 -17.56
C GLU A 215 0.99 8.93 -18.68
N SER A 216 1.73 9.06 -19.78
CA SER A 216 1.33 9.89 -20.93
C SER A 216 0.08 9.33 -21.65
N ASP A 217 -0.12 8.02 -21.59
CA ASP A 217 -1.28 7.32 -22.14
C ASP A 217 -2.46 7.19 -21.15
N SER A 218 -2.38 7.81 -19.97
CA SER A 218 -3.41 7.67 -18.93
C SER A 218 -4.78 8.21 -19.39
N PRO A 219 -5.85 7.38 -19.38
CA PRO A 219 -7.18 7.81 -19.81
C PRO A 219 -7.80 8.87 -18.88
N GLU A 220 -7.65 8.68 -17.57
CA GLU A 220 -8.28 9.52 -16.56
C GLU A 220 -7.26 10.06 -15.53
N PRO A 221 -7.55 11.17 -14.83
CA PRO A 221 -6.65 11.71 -13.80
C PRO A 221 -6.35 10.72 -12.65
N MET A 222 -7.29 9.82 -12.34
CA MET A 222 -7.08 8.73 -11.38
C MET A 222 -6.07 7.70 -11.89
N ASP A 223 -6.07 7.40 -13.19
CA ASP A 223 -5.12 6.49 -13.82
C ASP A 223 -3.70 7.05 -13.74
N ARG A 224 -3.58 8.35 -14.03
CA ARG A 224 -2.34 9.11 -13.87
C ARG A 224 -1.82 9.04 -12.43
N PHE A 225 -2.69 9.16 -11.43
CA PHE A 225 -2.31 9.04 -10.03
C PHE A 225 -1.64 7.69 -9.72
N TYR A 226 -2.18 6.58 -10.24
CA TYR A 226 -1.56 5.26 -10.05
C TYR A 226 -0.22 5.14 -10.78
N ALA A 227 -0.08 5.70 -11.98
CA ALA A 227 1.19 5.70 -12.71
C ALA A 227 2.28 6.48 -11.96
N LEU A 228 1.96 7.69 -11.46
CA LEU A 228 2.87 8.51 -10.66
C LEU A 228 3.27 7.80 -9.35
N SER A 229 2.30 7.18 -8.68
CA SER A 229 2.54 6.41 -7.45
C SER A 229 3.44 5.20 -7.70
N ALA A 230 3.29 4.51 -8.83
CA ALA A 230 4.14 3.40 -9.24
C ALA A 230 5.58 3.85 -9.52
N GLN A 231 5.77 4.97 -10.22
CA GLN A 231 7.09 5.57 -10.47
C GLN A 231 7.79 5.88 -9.15
N LEU A 232 7.09 6.54 -8.21
CA LEU A 232 7.65 6.91 -6.92
C LEU A 232 8.01 5.69 -6.07
N HIS A 233 7.18 4.65 -6.12
CA HIS A 233 7.44 3.39 -5.43
C HIS A 233 8.71 2.69 -5.95
N LEU A 234 8.98 2.72 -7.26
CA LEU A 234 10.22 2.16 -7.81
C LEU A 234 11.44 3.03 -7.47
N LEU A 235 11.31 4.35 -7.56
CA LEU A 235 12.41 5.26 -7.21
C LEU A 235 12.81 5.15 -5.72
N SER A 236 11.89 4.79 -4.83
CA SER A 236 12.21 4.63 -3.40
C SER A 236 13.25 3.53 -3.13
N PHE A 237 13.43 2.56 -4.04
CA PHE A 237 14.48 1.55 -3.92
C PHE A 237 15.90 2.15 -3.98
N HIS A 238 16.10 3.34 -4.57
CA HIS A 238 17.41 4.01 -4.52
C HIS A 238 17.85 4.34 -3.09
N LEU A 239 16.91 4.49 -2.14
CA LEU A 239 17.20 4.79 -0.74
C LEU A 239 17.82 3.60 0.04
N PHE A 240 17.97 2.45 -0.62
CA PHE A 240 18.76 1.32 -0.11
C PHE A 240 20.25 1.42 -0.43
N LYS A 241 20.64 2.33 -1.32
CA LYS A 241 22.04 2.59 -1.66
C LYS A 241 22.64 3.57 -0.64
N HIS A 242 23.96 3.57 -0.51
CA HIS A 242 24.66 4.63 0.20
C HIS A 242 24.46 5.98 -0.52
N ARG A 243 24.42 7.09 0.22
CA ARG A 243 24.19 8.44 -0.35
C ARG A 243 25.11 8.78 -1.51
N SER A 244 26.40 8.43 -1.42
CA SER A 244 27.38 8.69 -2.49
C SER A 244 27.07 7.99 -3.81
N ALA A 245 26.21 6.96 -3.81
CA ALA A 245 25.78 6.23 -5.00
C ALA A 245 24.40 6.69 -5.52
N ILE A 246 23.84 7.77 -4.97
CA ILE A 246 22.57 8.35 -5.42
C ILE A 246 22.86 9.75 -5.99
N GLU A 247 22.52 9.94 -7.26
CA GLU A 247 22.64 11.24 -7.92
C GLU A 247 21.63 12.26 -7.37
N ASP A 248 22.04 13.51 -7.22
CA ASP A 248 21.17 14.59 -6.72
C ASP A 248 19.96 14.80 -7.65
N ALA A 249 20.15 14.65 -8.96
CA ALA A 249 19.07 14.72 -9.95
C ALA A 249 17.96 13.69 -9.65
N THR A 250 18.31 12.47 -9.27
CA THR A 250 17.35 11.42 -8.89
C THR A 250 16.55 11.84 -7.66
N LEU A 251 17.21 12.40 -6.65
CA LEU A 251 16.53 12.89 -5.45
C LEU A 251 15.59 14.05 -5.76
N LEU A 252 16.01 14.99 -6.61
CA LEU A 252 15.16 16.10 -7.07
C LEU A 252 13.92 15.58 -7.82
N VAL A 253 14.09 14.61 -8.72
CA VAL A 253 12.97 13.96 -9.42
C VAL A 253 12.01 13.28 -8.43
N MET A 254 12.53 12.56 -7.43
CA MET A 254 11.71 11.93 -6.40
C MET A 254 10.89 12.95 -5.60
N TYR A 255 11.50 14.07 -5.22
CA TYR A 255 10.83 15.14 -4.46
C TYR A 255 9.71 15.80 -5.29
N GLU A 256 10.02 16.15 -6.54
CA GLU A 256 9.05 16.72 -7.48
C GLU A 256 7.87 15.75 -7.71
N LEU A 257 8.17 14.48 -7.95
CA LEU A 257 7.18 13.45 -8.19
C LEU A 257 6.28 13.23 -6.96
N ALA A 258 6.85 13.25 -5.75
CA ALA A 258 6.07 13.15 -4.52
C ALA A 258 5.11 14.34 -4.35
N CYS A 259 5.57 15.57 -4.62
CA CYS A 259 4.71 16.75 -4.59
C CYS A 259 3.59 16.65 -5.62
N ARG A 260 3.90 16.34 -6.90
CA ARG A 260 2.91 16.17 -7.98
C ARG A 260 1.88 15.10 -7.66
N THR A 261 2.30 13.99 -7.07
CA THR A 261 1.42 12.88 -6.70
C THR A 261 0.41 13.32 -5.64
N ILE A 262 0.86 14.02 -4.60
CA ILE A 262 0.00 14.57 -3.56
C ILE A 262 -0.95 15.63 -4.13
N GLU A 263 -0.44 16.59 -4.91
CA GLU A 263 -1.26 17.65 -5.51
C GLU A 263 -2.36 17.09 -6.42
N LEU A 264 -2.07 16.05 -7.21
CA LEU A 264 -3.08 15.37 -8.00
C LEU A 264 -4.12 14.68 -7.12
N ALA A 265 -3.71 14.01 -6.04
CA ALA A 265 -4.65 13.38 -5.11
C ALA A 265 -5.56 14.40 -4.42
N ILE A 266 -5.05 15.57 -4.03
CA ILE A 266 -5.85 16.63 -3.42
C ILE A 266 -6.84 17.23 -4.43
N ARG A 267 -6.45 17.39 -5.70
CA ARG A 267 -7.40 17.81 -6.75
C ARG A 267 -8.50 16.79 -6.96
N LEU A 268 -8.13 15.51 -7.12
CA LEU A 268 -9.10 14.43 -7.25
C LEU A 268 -10.02 14.33 -6.02
N ASP A 269 -9.51 14.58 -4.83
CA ASP A 269 -10.30 14.62 -3.61
C ASP A 269 -11.35 15.74 -3.62
N SER A 270 -11.02 16.92 -4.16
CA SER A 270 -12.00 18.02 -4.27
C SER A 270 -13.17 17.69 -5.20
N GLU A 271 -12.98 16.77 -6.15
CA GLU A 271 -14.01 16.34 -7.10
C GLU A 271 -14.75 15.07 -6.65
N LEU A 272 -14.02 14.11 -6.06
CA LEU A 272 -14.51 12.76 -5.75
C LEU A 272 -14.71 12.50 -4.25
N SER A 273 -14.41 13.47 -3.38
CA SER A 273 -14.42 13.31 -1.92
C SER A 273 -13.58 12.10 -1.46
N MET A 274 -12.44 11.91 -2.12
CA MET A 274 -11.62 10.71 -2.00
C MET A 274 -11.04 10.50 -0.59
N ALA A 275 -10.75 11.57 0.14
CA ALA A 275 -10.29 11.42 1.51
C ALA A 275 -11.34 10.69 2.34
N GLU A 276 -12.63 11.01 2.19
CA GLU A 276 -13.70 10.41 2.99
C GLU A 276 -14.14 9.04 2.49
N TYR A 277 -14.23 8.88 1.17
CA TYR A 277 -14.86 7.71 0.53
C TYR A 277 -13.91 6.88 -0.32
N GLY A 278 -12.67 7.31 -0.51
CA GLY A 278 -11.69 6.64 -1.34
C GLY A 278 -11.19 5.33 -0.73
N PRO A 279 -10.68 4.41 -1.58
CA PRO A 279 -10.04 3.19 -1.11
C PRO A 279 -8.76 3.44 -0.31
N ILE A 280 -8.48 2.55 0.64
CA ILE A 280 -7.33 2.61 1.56
C ILE A 280 -5.97 2.68 0.84
N TYR A 281 -5.83 1.98 -0.29
CA TYR A 281 -4.54 1.92 -0.99
C TYR A 281 -4.12 3.29 -1.56
N ILE A 282 -5.06 4.19 -1.86
CA ILE A 282 -4.73 5.56 -2.28
C ILE A 282 -4.07 6.30 -1.11
N THR A 283 -4.68 6.23 0.08
CA THR A 283 -4.12 6.81 1.31
C THR A 283 -2.74 6.26 1.59
N LYS A 284 -2.53 4.94 1.45
CA LYS A 284 -1.22 4.33 1.67
C LYS A 284 -0.17 4.70 0.59
N PHE A 285 -0.56 4.95 -0.66
CA PHE A 285 0.37 5.55 -1.64
C PHE A 285 0.79 6.97 -1.22
N LEU A 286 -0.13 7.76 -0.64
CA LEU A 286 0.20 9.06 -0.08
C LEU A 286 1.16 8.96 1.12
N HIS A 287 1.14 7.86 1.89
CA HIS A 287 2.17 7.62 2.92
C HIS A 287 3.57 7.60 2.32
N SER A 288 3.74 6.96 1.16
CA SER A 288 5.04 6.94 0.47
C SER A 288 5.45 8.34 0.04
N ALA A 289 4.55 9.09 -0.62
CA ALA A 289 4.85 10.44 -1.08
C ALA A 289 5.21 11.40 0.06
N VAL A 290 4.42 11.41 1.14
CA VAL A 290 4.64 12.33 2.27
C VAL A 290 5.94 12.02 3.01
N ILE A 291 6.30 10.73 3.13
CA ILE A 291 7.57 10.30 3.75
C ILE A 291 8.76 10.58 2.83
N THR A 292 8.61 10.48 1.49
CA THR A 292 9.64 10.96 0.55
C THR A 292 9.92 12.45 0.76
N ILE A 293 8.88 13.29 0.84
CA ILE A 293 9.04 14.74 1.09
C ILE A 293 9.79 14.98 2.41
N LEU A 294 9.41 14.29 3.50
CA LEU A 294 10.08 14.43 4.79
C LEU A 294 11.56 14.07 4.72
N ARG A 295 11.89 12.90 4.18
CA ARG A 295 13.26 12.40 4.10
C ARG A 295 14.14 13.32 3.26
N LEU A 296 13.69 13.63 2.04
CA LEU A 296 14.46 14.44 1.10
C LEU A 296 14.56 15.89 1.58
N GLY A 297 13.50 16.42 2.21
CA GLY A 297 13.53 17.75 2.85
C GLY A 297 14.61 17.85 3.93
N ARG A 298 14.84 16.77 4.69
CA ARG A 298 15.87 16.67 5.74
C ARG A 298 17.25 16.26 5.22
N ALA A 299 17.44 16.05 3.92
CA ALA A 299 18.69 15.54 3.36
C ALA A 299 19.71 16.63 2.99
N GLY A 300 19.35 17.92 3.12
CA GLY A 300 20.27 19.02 2.82
C GLY A 300 20.76 19.06 1.37
N ILE A 301 19.93 18.65 0.41
CA ILE A 301 20.31 18.64 -1.02
C ILE A 301 20.51 20.09 -1.48
N ALA A 302 21.71 20.42 -1.97
CA ALA A 302 22.01 21.74 -2.51
C ALA A 302 21.04 22.05 -3.67
N GLN A 303 20.41 23.23 -3.64
CA GLN A 303 19.38 23.65 -4.61
C GLN A 303 18.01 22.96 -4.50
N GLN A 304 17.55 22.55 -3.31
CA GLN A 304 16.16 22.09 -3.13
C GLN A 304 15.15 23.08 -3.74
N PRO A 305 14.42 22.71 -4.81
CA PRO A 305 13.39 23.56 -5.36
C PRO A 305 12.16 23.49 -4.47
N ASN A 306 11.85 24.63 -3.84
CA ASN A 306 10.58 24.94 -3.21
C ASN A 306 10.18 24.06 -1.99
N LEU A 307 10.96 24.17 -0.90
CA LEU A 307 10.61 23.63 0.43
C LEU A 307 9.18 23.96 0.86
N GLU A 308 8.70 25.16 0.54
CA GLU A 308 7.33 25.61 0.84
C GLU A 308 6.27 24.77 0.13
N ARG A 309 6.50 24.38 -1.13
CA ARG A 309 5.62 23.47 -1.86
C ARG A 309 5.56 22.10 -1.19
N GLY A 310 6.70 21.53 -0.83
CA GLY A 310 6.72 20.25 -0.12
C GLY A 310 6.05 20.33 1.25
N GLN A 311 6.24 21.42 2.00
CA GLN A 311 5.54 21.66 3.26
C GLN A 311 4.03 21.71 3.08
N ARG A 312 3.53 22.47 2.09
CA ARG A 312 2.10 22.52 1.77
C ARG A 312 1.55 21.14 1.40
N ALA A 313 2.26 20.39 0.56
CA ALA A 313 1.88 19.02 0.22
C ALA A 313 1.86 18.11 1.46
N TYR A 314 2.87 18.22 2.33
CA TYR A 314 2.97 17.45 3.57
C TYR A 314 1.75 17.68 4.48
N PHE A 315 1.41 18.95 4.73
CA PHE A 315 0.26 19.32 5.55
C PHE A 315 -1.08 18.98 4.89
N ALA A 316 -1.18 19.05 3.56
CA ALA A 316 -2.36 18.58 2.84
C ALA A 316 -2.62 17.08 3.10
N VAL A 317 -1.57 16.25 3.15
CA VAL A 317 -1.68 14.84 3.49
C VAL A 317 -2.11 14.64 4.94
N ILE A 318 -1.62 15.43 5.91
CA ILE A 318 -2.12 15.38 7.30
C ILE A 318 -3.64 15.60 7.34
N ASN A 319 -4.13 16.61 6.64
CA ASN A 319 -5.56 16.92 6.59
C ASN A 319 -6.38 15.87 5.82
N TYR A 320 -5.79 15.27 4.78
CA TYR A 320 -6.38 14.12 4.09
C TYR A 320 -6.59 12.94 5.06
N HIS A 321 -5.59 12.62 5.88
CA HIS A 321 -5.69 11.52 6.86
C HIS A 321 -6.76 11.76 7.91
N LYS A 322 -6.88 12.99 8.42
CA LYS A 322 -7.93 13.37 9.38
C LYS A 322 -9.33 13.12 8.82
N ARG A 323 -9.56 13.41 7.53
CA ARG A 323 -10.83 13.13 6.84
C ARG A 323 -10.99 11.67 6.46
N HIS A 324 -9.91 10.94 6.22
CA HIS A 324 -9.96 9.50 5.93
C HIS A 324 -10.29 8.64 7.15
N ALA A 325 -9.79 9.03 8.32
CA ALA A 325 -10.07 8.38 9.58
C ALA A 325 -11.58 8.25 9.81
N VAL A 326 -12.06 7.04 10.06
CA VAL A 326 -13.45 6.75 10.40
C VAL A 326 -13.69 6.95 11.89
N ARG A 327 -12.68 6.63 12.72
CA ARG A 327 -12.71 6.84 14.17
C ARG A 327 -11.54 7.72 14.61
N PRO A 328 -11.69 8.50 15.70
CA PRO A 328 -10.61 9.33 16.22
C PRO A 328 -9.36 8.55 16.67
N ASP A 329 -9.51 7.26 16.95
CA ASP A 329 -8.48 6.36 17.46
C ASP A 329 -7.96 5.36 16.42
N ASP A 330 -8.40 5.43 15.17
CA ASP A 330 -7.96 4.51 14.13
C ASP A 330 -6.55 4.83 13.59
N ALA A 331 -6.01 3.92 12.78
CA ALA A 331 -4.67 4.01 12.24
C ALA A 331 -4.41 5.29 11.42
N PHE A 332 -5.41 5.86 10.74
CA PHE A 332 -5.23 7.06 9.92
C PHE A 332 -5.26 8.32 10.77
N ALA A 333 -6.14 8.39 11.77
CA ALA A 333 -6.13 9.45 12.77
C ALA A 333 -4.77 9.47 13.48
N ARG A 334 -4.29 8.31 13.95
CA ARG A 334 -2.97 8.17 14.58
C ARG A 334 -1.85 8.59 13.63
N PHE A 335 -1.88 8.16 12.37
CA PHE A 335 -0.83 8.52 11.43
C PHE A 335 -0.80 10.02 11.12
N SER A 336 -1.95 10.71 11.13
CA SER A 336 -1.97 12.18 11.01
C SER A 336 -1.21 12.89 12.13
N ILE A 337 -1.27 12.34 13.36
CA ILE A 337 -0.55 12.88 14.51
C ILE A 337 0.94 12.53 14.43
N ILE A 338 1.28 11.29 14.03
CA ILE A 338 2.66 10.86 13.79
C ILE A 338 3.33 11.78 12.76
N LEU A 339 2.66 12.10 11.64
CA LEU A 339 3.18 13.03 10.64
C LEU A 339 3.43 14.43 11.22
N ALA A 340 2.51 14.95 12.03
CA ALA A 340 2.72 16.24 12.69
C ALA A 340 3.96 16.23 13.61
N GLN A 341 4.12 15.18 14.42
CA GLN A 341 5.28 15.00 15.30
C GLN A 341 6.58 14.89 14.50
N LEU A 342 6.60 14.03 13.47
CA LEU A 342 7.74 13.84 12.57
C LEU A 342 8.17 15.15 11.90
N TRP A 343 7.21 15.97 11.47
CA TRP A 343 7.52 17.27 10.85
C TRP A 343 8.18 18.23 11.83
N THR A 344 7.69 18.30 13.08
CA THR A 344 8.22 19.21 14.11
C THR A 344 9.49 18.72 14.79
N SER A 345 9.83 17.44 14.64
CA SER A 345 11.01 16.86 15.28
C SER A 345 12.31 17.53 14.82
N THR A 346 13.20 17.71 15.79
CA THR A 346 14.59 18.16 15.60
C THR A 346 15.60 17.02 15.70
N LYS A 347 15.16 15.82 16.08
CA LYS A 347 16.01 14.63 16.29
C LYS A 347 15.68 13.47 15.34
N ILE A 348 14.66 13.62 14.50
CA ILE A 348 14.28 12.59 13.56
C ILE A 348 15.45 12.28 12.60
N PHE A 349 15.70 10.99 12.37
CA PHE A 349 16.84 10.48 11.60
C PHE A 349 18.23 10.71 12.23
N GLN A 350 18.29 11.09 13.51
CA GLN A 350 19.54 11.23 14.25
C GLN A 350 19.91 9.94 14.99
N TYR A 351 21.11 9.43 14.73
CA TYR A 351 21.68 8.28 15.45
C TYR A 351 22.18 8.67 16.85
N SER A 352 22.46 7.66 17.69
CA SER A 352 22.97 7.86 19.04
C SER A 352 24.31 8.62 19.10
N ASN A 353 25.13 8.50 18.05
CA ASN A 353 26.39 9.23 17.88
C ASN A 353 26.20 10.69 17.41
N GLY A 354 24.96 11.13 17.20
CA GLY A 354 24.62 12.48 16.77
C GLY A 354 24.57 12.67 15.26
N LEU A 355 25.01 11.71 14.45
CA LEU A 355 24.94 11.77 12.98
C LEU A 355 23.48 11.80 12.52
N VAL A 356 23.17 12.59 11.49
CA VAL A 356 21.84 12.63 10.86
C VAL A 356 21.92 12.03 9.46
N ASP A 357 21.11 11.02 9.16
CA ASP A 357 20.96 10.46 7.82
C ASP A 357 19.49 10.15 7.53
N SER A 358 18.84 11.10 6.86
CA SER A 358 17.42 11.02 6.52
C SER A 358 17.13 10.19 5.27
N LEU A 359 18.12 9.99 4.40
CA LEU A 359 17.95 9.26 3.14
C LEU A 359 18.08 7.76 3.34
N ARG A 360 18.94 7.33 4.25
CA ARG A 360 19.16 5.91 4.50
C ARG A 360 17.89 5.22 5.03
N VAL A 361 17.55 4.10 4.39
CA VAL A 361 16.52 3.18 4.86
C VAL A 361 17.20 1.95 5.46
N ARG A 362 16.97 1.70 6.76
CA ARG A 362 17.72 0.71 7.56
C ARG A 362 17.31 -0.75 7.31
N SER A 363 16.16 -0.99 6.69
CA SER A 363 15.66 -2.33 6.38
C SER A 363 15.15 -2.41 4.95
N LYS A 364 15.37 -3.54 4.28
CA LYS A 364 14.85 -3.83 2.93
C LYS A 364 13.61 -4.72 2.95
N ALA A 365 13.19 -5.17 4.14
CA ALA A 365 12.23 -6.26 4.32
C ALA A 365 10.79 -5.91 3.87
N ARG A 366 10.51 -4.62 3.64
CA ARG A 366 9.20 -4.12 3.21
C ARG A 366 9.22 -3.56 1.79
N LEU A 367 10.22 -3.92 0.99
CA LEU A 367 10.37 -3.51 -0.42
C LEU A 367 10.24 -1.98 -0.55
N GLY A 368 9.53 -1.45 -1.54
CA GLY A 368 9.41 0.00 -1.75
C GLY A 368 8.65 0.75 -0.63
N MET A 369 7.98 0.05 0.30
CA MET A 369 7.37 0.65 1.50
C MET A 369 8.33 0.71 2.70
N SER A 370 9.56 0.18 2.57
CA SER A 370 10.51 0.14 3.69
C SER A 370 10.81 1.50 4.27
N MET A 371 10.85 2.56 3.44
CA MET A 371 11.07 3.92 3.92
C MET A 371 9.98 4.42 4.89
N VAL A 372 8.73 4.03 4.67
CA VAL A 372 7.59 4.39 5.53
C VAL A 372 7.68 3.65 6.85
N TYR A 373 7.92 2.34 6.79
CA TYR A 373 8.04 1.52 7.99
C TYR A 373 9.27 1.86 8.83
N ASP A 374 10.38 2.23 8.19
CA ASP A 374 11.56 2.75 8.87
C ASP A 374 11.28 4.09 9.56
N CYS A 375 10.46 4.97 8.98
CA CYS A 375 10.00 6.19 9.64
C CYS A 375 9.16 5.90 10.89
N PHE A 376 8.34 4.83 10.89
CA PHE A 376 7.65 4.42 12.12
C PHE A 376 8.62 3.96 13.20
N TRP A 377 9.72 3.28 12.83
CA TRP A 377 10.74 2.90 13.79
C TRP A 377 11.48 4.11 14.36
N TRP A 378 11.82 5.08 13.52
CA TRP A 378 12.38 6.36 13.98
C TRP A 378 11.42 7.08 14.94
N TRP A 379 10.14 7.15 14.61
CA TRP A 379 9.12 7.75 15.47
C TRP A 379 9.02 7.03 16.84
N ARG A 380 9.02 5.69 16.86
CA ARG A 380 8.99 4.91 18.11
C ARG A 380 10.24 5.09 18.97
N GLN A 381 11.40 5.28 18.34
CA GLN A 381 12.64 5.56 19.07
C GLN A 381 12.55 6.91 19.78
N GLU A 382 12.05 7.93 19.10
CA GLU A 382 11.96 9.29 19.65
C GLU A 382 10.80 9.46 20.65
N TYR A 383 9.59 9.03 20.28
CA TYR A 383 8.36 9.31 21.04
C TYR A 383 7.86 8.10 21.85
N GLY A 384 8.25 6.89 21.47
CA GLY A 384 7.81 5.64 22.11
C GLY A 384 8.81 5.05 23.11
N GLY A 385 10.00 5.65 23.26
CA GLY A 385 11.06 5.16 24.16
C GLY A 385 11.61 3.78 23.79
N GLN A 386 11.39 3.30 22.57
CA GLN A 386 11.89 2.00 22.11
C GLN A 386 13.36 2.10 21.70
N SER A 387 14.14 1.06 21.97
CA SER A 387 15.54 0.99 21.53
C SER A 387 15.65 0.86 20.01
N ASN A 388 16.82 1.24 19.46
CA ASN A 388 17.10 1.08 18.05
C ASN A 388 17.27 -0.42 17.69
N VAL A 389 16.27 -0.99 17.03
CA VAL A 389 16.23 -2.42 16.64
C VAL A 389 17.23 -2.77 15.54
N TYR A 390 17.69 -1.78 14.77
CA TYR A 390 18.66 -1.99 13.68
C TYR A 390 20.12 -1.77 14.13
N GLY A 391 20.33 -1.34 15.37
CA GLY A 391 21.64 -0.96 15.90
C GLY A 391 22.22 0.31 15.24
N ASP A 392 23.30 0.83 15.83
CA ASP A 392 24.04 1.99 15.30
C ASP A 392 25.26 1.57 14.45
N ASN A 393 25.50 0.25 14.32
CA ASN A 393 26.73 -0.36 13.79
C ASN A 393 26.91 -0.26 12.27
N HIS A 394 26.00 0.38 11.54
CA HIS A 394 26.11 0.52 10.09
C HIS A 394 26.50 1.92 9.62
N VAL A 395 26.91 2.79 10.55
CA VAL A 395 27.47 4.10 10.21
C VAL A 395 28.89 3.89 9.69
N ASP A 396 29.11 4.14 8.40
CA ASP A 396 30.46 4.29 7.87
C ASP A 396 31.13 5.45 8.62
N GLN A 397 32.24 5.19 9.30
CA GLN A 397 32.99 6.17 10.11
C GLN A 397 33.58 7.33 9.29
N THR A 398 33.32 7.36 7.98
CA THR A 398 33.85 8.33 7.01
C THR A 398 32.84 9.38 6.54
N ALA A 399 31.61 9.40 7.09
CA ALA A 399 30.66 10.47 6.80
C ALA A 399 31.16 11.80 7.36
N ASN A 400 31.68 12.67 6.47
CA ASN A 400 32.13 14.02 6.81
C ASN A 400 31.03 14.78 7.57
N ALA A 401 31.40 15.32 8.73
CA ALA A 401 30.54 16.00 9.70
C ALA A 401 30.12 17.43 9.29
N ASN A 402 30.01 17.73 7.99
CA ASN A 402 29.48 19.00 7.52
C ASN A 402 28.03 18.80 7.08
N LEU A 403 27.11 18.89 8.05
CA LEU A 403 25.68 18.99 7.79
C LEU A 403 25.17 20.29 8.39
N ASP A 404 24.63 21.14 7.52
CA ASP A 404 23.99 22.41 7.89
C ASP A 404 22.82 22.13 8.84
N HIS A 405 22.75 22.90 9.92
CA HIS A 405 21.62 22.91 10.85
C HIS A 405 20.33 23.32 10.10
N PHE A 406 19.54 22.35 9.66
CA PHE A 406 18.16 22.62 9.27
C PHE A 406 17.35 22.92 10.54
N THR A 407 17.06 24.19 10.76
CA THR A 407 16.01 24.63 11.68
C THR A 407 14.75 24.83 10.83
N PRO A 408 13.62 24.13 11.10
CA PRO A 408 12.38 24.43 10.42
C PRO A 408 12.01 25.89 10.74
N GLY A 409 11.92 26.74 9.72
CA GLY A 409 11.34 28.06 9.84
C GLY A 409 9.86 27.90 10.19
N LEU A 410 9.53 28.00 11.47
CA LEU A 410 8.16 28.06 11.95
C LEU A 410 7.76 29.54 11.94
N ASP A 411 7.12 29.99 10.87
CA ASP A 411 6.32 31.22 10.97
C ASP A 411 5.16 30.90 11.94
N ASN A 412 5.18 31.56 13.10
CA ASN A 412 4.23 31.34 14.21
C ASN A 412 2.76 31.59 13.81
N ASP A 413 2.49 32.17 12.64
CA ASP A 413 1.16 32.62 12.22
C ASP A 413 0.35 31.58 11.41
N GLN A 414 0.85 30.37 11.18
CA GLN A 414 0.13 29.32 10.41
C GLN A 414 -0.22 28.04 11.19
N LEU A 415 -0.04 28.02 12.51
CA LEU A 415 -0.27 26.82 13.34
C LEU A 415 -1.50 26.95 14.25
N ASP A 416 -2.69 26.75 13.68
CA ASP A 416 -3.89 26.27 14.43
C ASP A 416 -3.75 24.76 14.79
N LEU A 417 -2.52 24.33 15.12
CA LEU A 417 -2.18 22.98 15.58
C LEU A 417 -1.91 22.95 17.10
N VAL A 418 -2.06 24.08 17.79
CA VAL A 418 -1.88 24.22 19.24
C VAL A 418 -3.13 23.74 19.97
N ASN A 419 -3.26 22.42 20.13
CA ASN A 419 -3.81 21.74 21.31
C ASN A 419 -3.98 20.23 21.05
N LEU A 420 -3.01 19.59 20.40
CA LEU A 420 -2.90 18.14 20.51
C LEU A 420 -2.31 17.86 21.90
N ASN A 421 -3.20 17.58 22.87
CA ASN A 421 -2.83 17.01 24.16
C ASN A 421 -1.79 15.90 23.92
N LEU A 422 -0.58 16.08 24.43
CA LEU A 422 0.56 15.16 24.34
C LEU A 422 0.34 13.93 25.25
N THR A 423 -0.88 13.41 25.33
CA THR A 423 -1.11 12.09 25.92
C THR A 423 -0.35 11.05 25.10
N PRO A 424 0.34 10.08 25.71
CA PRO A 424 0.98 8.99 24.99
C PRO A 424 -0.06 8.31 24.10
N ILE A 425 0.12 8.42 22.78
CA ILE A 425 -0.77 7.76 21.83
C ILE A 425 -0.45 6.26 21.90
N PRO A 426 -1.46 5.38 22.03
CA PRO A 426 -1.22 3.95 21.96
C PRO A 426 -0.53 3.62 20.62
N ASP A 427 0.62 2.94 20.69
CA ASP A 427 1.47 2.61 19.55
C ASP A 427 0.65 2.03 18.38
N LEU A 428 1.09 2.27 17.16
CA LEU A 428 0.64 1.54 15.97
C LEU A 428 1.25 0.14 16.04
N GLN A 429 0.74 -0.69 16.96
CA GLN A 429 1.33 -1.98 17.30
C GLN A 429 1.48 -2.88 16.08
N TRP A 430 2.62 -3.56 16.01
CA TRP A 430 2.85 -4.65 15.07
C TRP A 430 2.48 -5.99 15.70
N PRO A 431 2.29 -7.05 14.89
CA PRO A 431 2.13 -8.38 15.46
C PRO A 431 3.36 -8.68 16.33
N VAL A 432 3.13 -9.06 17.58
CA VAL A 432 4.17 -9.67 18.40
C VAL A 432 4.40 -11.05 17.80
N PHE A 433 5.54 -11.25 17.14
CA PHE A 433 5.97 -12.61 16.83
C PHE A 433 6.40 -13.23 18.16
N ASP A 434 5.67 -14.26 18.60
CA ASP A 434 6.12 -15.08 19.72
C ASP A 434 7.53 -15.59 19.43
N LYS A 435 8.37 -15.70 20.47
CA LYS A 435 9.65 -16.40 20.34
C LYS A 435 9.35 -17.76 19.71
N PHE A 436 9.94 -18.05 18.54
CA PHE A 436 9.89 -19.39 17.98
C PHE A 436 10.29 -20.37 19.09
N PHE A 437 9.38 -21.25 19.48
CA PHE A 437 9.70 -22.34 20.39
C PHE A 437 10.50 -23.36 19.57
N ILE A 438 11.83 -23.20 19.57
CA ILE A 438 12.78 -24.07 18.85
C ILE A 438 12.87 -25.45 19.54
N GLU A 439 12.49 -25.51 20.82
CA GLU A 439 12.50 -26.75 21.60
C GLU A 439 11.30 -27.63 21.21
N ASN A 440 11.58 -28.86 20.76
CA ASN A 440 10.62 -29.94 20.45
C ASN A 440 9.90 -29.90 19.09
N TRP A 441 10.40 -29.18 18.09
CA TRP A 441 9.97 -29.49 16.72
C TRP A 441 10.55 -30.85 16.29
N PRO A 442 9.72 -31.81 15.84
CA PRO A 442 10.24 -33.07 15.32
C PRO A 442 11.19 -32.80 14.15
N SER A 443 12.29 -33.56 14.06
CA SER A 443 13.16 -33.51 12.88
C SER A 443 12.30 -33.82 11.64
N LEU A 444 12.29 -32.90 10.68
CA LEU A 444 11.78 -33.18 9.35
C LEU A 444 12.83 -34.06 8.64
N ASP A 445 12.89 -35.35 8.98
CA ASP A 445 13.63 -36.34 8.20
C ASP A 445 12.86 -36.56 6.89
N LEU A 446 13.08 -35.66 5.92
CA LEU A 446 12.57 -35.76 4.55
C LEU A 446 13.39 -36.78 3.74
N ASP A 447 13.65 -37.94 4.33
CA ASP A 447 14.31 -39.06 3.65
C ASP A 447 13.28 -39.73 2.73
N ILE A 448 12.98 -39.08 1.60
CA ILE A 448 12.18 -39.65 0.51
C ILE A 448 13.08 -40.64 -0.23
N SER A 449 13.48 -41.71 0.46
CA SER A 449 14.10 -42.86 -0.15
C SER A 449 13.02 -43.62 -0.91
N ILE A 450 12.95 -43.37 -2.22
CA ILE A 450 12.14 -44.16 -3.15
C ILE A 450 12.63 -45.61 -3.04
N PRO A 451 11.81 -46.58 -2.61
CA PRO A 451 12.22 -47.97 -2.64
C PRO A 451 12.46 -48.35 -4.10
N LYS A 452 13.71 -48.68 -4.44
CA LYS A 452 14.04 -49.29 -5.73
C LYS A 452 13.27 -50.61 -5.81
N GLN A 453 12.29 -50.68 -6.70
CA GLN A 453 11.70 -51.95 -7.14
C GLN A 453 12.64 -52.65 -8.12
#